data_AF-A0A347ADP2-F1
#
_entry.id   AF-A0A347ADP2-F1
#
_cell.length_a   1.000
_cell.length_b   1.000
_cell.length_c   1.000
_cell.angle_alpha   90.00
_cell.angle_beta   90.00
_cell.angle_gamma   90.00
#
_symmetry.space_group_name_H-M   'P 1'
#
loop_
_entity.id
_entity.type
_entity.pdbx_description
1 polymer ?
#
loop_
_entity_poly.entity_id
_entity_poly.type
_entity_poly.pdbx_seq_one_letter_code
_entity_poly.pdbx_strand_id
1 'polypeptide(L)'
;MIKGNILNVFTEEIYPAEITMENGIIKCVKPVKEDLKGCIVPGFIDAHIHIESSMITPSRFAEVVVPHGTTGVVADPHEIANVMGIGGIKYMINDSSSVPLKVFFTAPSCVPATPFETSGSVLSSVEIDKLLKNDEIVALGEMMNFPGVIGEDPEVLKKIETAKKHRKPVDGHAPLLTGSDLCKYIAAGISTDHECTNPREAREKRQKGMKIMLREGSSAKNLADLLSVGGDFIVSDDKHPEDLLQGHIDVMLRKAIKLGLDPVKAIKMVTLNPAQHYSLNNGAIQPGKSADLVIVDDIEKLNVKKVYIGGELVSEKGKVLFNVKPLTVESTFILNKKTGKDFEVSSTNDAEKVRVIDVIEGQLLTEESEEVLPVENHNIQPKVGEDILKIAVVERYGHNRITNAFIRGFGLKNGAIASSVAHDSHNIIVVGSNGKDMAHAVNLILENKGGLSAIDETSCYSLKLPIAGLMSVESAEEVSLKLKNLHQAAKAMGSNLESPFMTLSFMALLVIPKLKISDQGLFNGESFQFVDLIK
;
A
#
# COMPACT_ATOMS: atom_id res chain seq x y z
N MET A 1 23.93 26.16 -10.43
CA MET A 1 25.18 25.76 -9.72
C MET A 1 24.91 25.80 -8.22
N ILE A 2 25.42 24.82 -7.46
CA ILE A 2 25.27 24.71 -6.00
C ILE A 2 26.63 24.34 -5.41
N LYS A 3 26.95 24.82 -4.20
CA LYS A 3 28.14 24.43 -3.43
C LYS A 3 27.74 23.83 -2.08
N GLY A 4 28.46 22.81 -1.62
CA GLY A 4 28.30 22.23 -0.28
C GLY A 4 29.29 21.10 -0.04
N ASN A 5 29.30 20.55 1.18
CA ASN A 5 29.98 19.27 1.41
C ASN A 5 29.15 18.17 0.73
N ILE A 6 29.74 17.38 -0.14
CA ILE A 6 29.04 16.34 -0.89
C ILE A 6 29.36 14.98 -0.27
N LEU A 7 28.34 14.16 -0.01
CA LEU A 7 28.55 12.74 0.24
C LEU A 7 28.71 11.99 -1.09
N ASN A 8 29.90 11.46 -1.34
CA ASN A 8 30.12 10.55 -2.45
C ASN A 8 29.78 9.12 -2.03
N VAL A 9 28.62 8.63 -2.46
CA VAL A 9 28.09 7.30 -2.12
C VAL A 9 28.91 6.12 -2.69
N PHE A 10 29.88 6.39 -3.57
CA PHE A 10 30.80 5.37 -4.09
C PHE A 10 32.06 5.22 -3.24
N THR A 11 32.66 6.35 -2.81
CA THR A 11 33.88 6.35 -1.99
C THR A 11 33.61 6.44 -0.50
N GLU A 12 32.37 6.75 -0.11
CA GLU A 12 31.93 6.93 1.28
C GLU A 12 32.61 8.14 1.97
N GLU A 13 33.10 9.09 1.17
CA GLU A 13 33.78 10.29 1.64
C GLU A 13 32.87 11.53 1.55
N ILE A 14 33.07 12.45 2.49
CA ILE A 14 32.47 13.79 2.47
C ILE A 14 33.54 14.82 2.16
N TYR A 15 33.33 15.62 1.12
CA TYR A 15 34.26 16.68 0.73
C TYR A 15 33.55 17.92 0.16
N PRO A 16 34.12 19.13 0.34
CA PRO A 16 33.56 20.35 -0.22
C PRO A 16 33.69 20.39 -1.74
N ALA A 17 32.59 20.65 -2.44
CA ALA A 17 32.57 20.72 -3.90
C ALA A 17 31.46 21.63 -4.45
N GLU A 18 31.65 21.99 -5.71
CA GLU A 18 30.68 22.70 -6.55
C GLU A 18 30.05 21.73 -7.56
N ILE A 19 28.72 21.76 -7.66
CA ILE A 19 27.92 20.99 -8.61
C ILE A 19 27.38 21.95 -9.68
N THR A 20 27.76 21.70 -10.92
CA THR A 20 27.17 22.36 -12.09
C THR A 20 26.11 21.45 -12.69
N MET A 21 24.94 22.00 -12.94
CA MET A 21 23.76 21.29 -13.43
C MET A 21 23.22 22.05 -14.65
N GLU A 22 22.79 21.32 -15.67
CA GLU A 22 22.25 21.87 -16.90
C GLU A 22 21.25 20.87 -17.50
N ASN A 23 20.07 21.35 -17.89
CA ASN A 23 18.97 20.56 -18.47
C ASN A 23 18.64 19.31 -17.64
N GLY A 24 18.46 19.45 -16.32
CA GLY A 24 18.13 18.32 -15.45
C GLY A 24 19.28 17.43 -15.02
N ILE A 25 20.48 17.62 -15.58
CA ILE A 25 21.60 16.69 -15.45
C ILE A 25 22.78 17.34 -14.72
N ILE A 26 23.45 16.57 -13.87
CA ILE A 26 24.73 16.96 -13.28
C ILE A 26 25.80 16.94 -14.39
N LYS A 27 26.41 18.08 -14.67
CA LYS A 27 27.48 18.21 -15.67
C LYS A 27 28.86 17.99 -15.09
N CYS A 28 29.11 18.52 -13.90
CA CYS A 28 30.41 18.45 -13.25
C CYS A 28 30.27 18.53 -11.73
N VAL A 29 31.13 17.79 -11.04
CA VAL A 29 31.35 17.89 -9.60
C VAL A 29 32.81 18.25 -9.40
N LYS A 30 33.09 19.45 -8.91
CA LYS A 30 34.45 19.99 -8.79
C LYS A 30 34.79 20.24 -7.31
N PRO A 31 35.80 19.56 -6.73
CA PRO A 31 36.27 19.86 -5.39
C PRO A 31 36.68 21.33 -5.23
N VAL A 32 36.36 21.91 -4.08
CA VAL A 32 36.75 23.28 -3.70
C VAL A 32 37.49 23.27 -2.37
N LYS A 33 38.15 24.38 -2.01
CA LYS A 33 38.87 24.54 -0.74
C LYS A 33 38.16 25.54 0.17
N GLU A 34 36.84 25.43 0.25
CA GLU A 34 35.97 26.30 1.05
C GLU A 34 35.46 25.51 2.26
N ASP A 35 35.36 26.16 3.41
CA ASP A 35 34.65 25.61 4.58
C ASP A 35 33.15 25.85 4.40
N LEU A 36 32.40 24.80 4.10
CA LEU A 36 30.99 24.85 3.76
C LEU A 36 30.16 24.22 4.89
N LYS A 37 28.96 24.76 5.12
CA LYS A 37 28.00 24.20 6.07
C LYS A 37 27.01 23.28 5.38
N GLY A 38 26.47 22.31 6.13
CA GLY A 38 25.51 21.34 5.59
C GLY A 38 26.18 20.24 4.78
N CYS A 39 25.37 19.29 4.33
CA CYS A 39 25.78 18.24 3.42
C CYS A 39 24.77 18.12 2.27
N ILE A 40 25.27 17.87 1.06
CA ILE A 40 24.50 17.55 -0.14
C ILE A 40 24.61 16.04 -0.32
N VAL A 41 23.47 15.36 -0.26
CA VAL A 41 23.34 13.93 -0.50
C VAL A 41 22.49 13.68 -1.74
N PRO A 42 22.61 12.52 -2.42
CA PRO A 42 21.70 12.19 -3.51
C PRO A 42 20.26 12.19 -2.99
N GLY A 43 19.31 12.55 -3.87
CA GLY A 43 17.89 12.50 -3.53
C GLY A 43 17.42 11.10 -3.16
N PHE A 44 16.55 11.02 -2.14
CA PHE A 44 16.10 9.75 -1.61
C PHE A 44 15.10 9.08 -2.56
N ILE A 45 15.14 7.75 -2.58
CA ILE A 45 14.31 6.85 -3.38
C ILE A 45 13.66 5.86 -2.43
N ASP A 46 12.33 5.88 -2.36
CA ASP A 46 11.59 4.77 -1.77
C ASP A 46 11.51 3.63 -2.78
N ALA A 47 12.02 2.46 -2.42
CA ALA A 47 12.21 1.35 -3.36
C ALA A 47 10.98 0.44 -3.49
N HIS A 48 9.96 0.64 -2.65
CA HIS A 48 8.71 -0.11 -2.67
C HIS A 48 7.62 0.62 -1.87
N ILE A 49 6.55 1.05 -2.53
CA ILE A 49 5.42 1.76 -1.92
C ILE A 49 4.11 1.50 -2.70
N HIS A 50 2.98 1.55 -1.99
CA HIS A 50 1.66 1.69 -2.58
C HIS A 50 1.13 3.10 -2.31
N ILE A 51 1.07 3.94 -3.34
CA ILE A 51 0.59 5.33 -3.19
C ILE A 51 -0.89 5.32 -2.77
N GLU A 52 -1.66 4.36 -3.26
CA GLU A 52 -3.07 4.18 -2.96
C GLU A 52 -3.35 4.03 -1.45
N SER A 53 -2.47 3.37 -0.70
CA SER A 53 -2.55 3.21 0.76
C SER A 53 -2.48 4.54 1.52
N SER A 54 -1.96 5.59 0.88
CA SER A 54 -2.00 6.96 1.42
C SER A 54 -3.34 7.67 1.24
N MET A 55 -4.30 7.03 0.55
CA MET A 55 -5.63 7.57 0.27
C MET A 55 -5.62 8.94 -0.45
N ILE A 56 -4.50 9.34 -1.03
CA ILE A 56 -4.32 10.58 -1.78
C ILE A 56 -3.70 10.30 -3.15
N THR A 57 -4.04 11.12 -4.15
CA THR A 57 -3.50 10.97 -5.51
C THR A 57 -1.98 11.12 -5.57
N PRO A 58 -1.27 10.55 -6.57
CA PRO A 58 0.18 10.68 -6.72
C PRO A 58 0.73 12.11 -6.65
N SER A 59 0.02 13.08 -7.22
CA SER A 59 0.40 14.50 -7.19
C SER A 59 0.30 15.10 -5.78
N ARG A 60 -0.72 14.70 -4.99
CA ARG A 60 -0.83 15.03 -3.56
C ARG A 60 0.18 14.30 -2.70
N PHE A 61 0.49 13.05 -3.02
CA PHE A 61 1.54 12.29 -2.37
C PHE A 61 2.90 13.02 -2.50
N ALA A 62 3.22 13.52 -3.70
CA ALA A 62 4.42 14.32 -3.93
C ALA A 62 4.49 15.60 -3.07
N GLU A 63 3.35 16.27 -2.85
CA GLU A 63 3.25 17.46 -1.99
C GLU A 63 3.76 17.18 -0.57
N VAL A 64 3.48 15.98 -0.06
CA VAL A 64 3.82 15.56 1.29
C VAL A 64 5.27 15.08 1.36
N VAL A 65 5.72 14.20 0.45
CA VAL A 65 7.01 13.51 0.61
C VAL A 65 8.23 14.27 0.10
N VAL A 66 8.06 15.20 -0.85
CA VAL A 66 9.18 15.98 -1.41
C VAL A 66 9.85 16.85 -0.34
N PRO A 67 9.12 17.56 0.55
CA PRO A 67 9.72 18.28 1.69
C PRO A 67 10.64 17.43 2.59
N HIS A 68 10.45 16.12 2.59
CA HIS A 68 11.24 15.13 3.35
C HIS A 68 12.44 14.57 2.56
N GLY A 69 12.80 15.17 1.42
CA GLY A 69 13.97 14.75 0.64
C GLY A 69 13.71 13.57 -0.30
N THR A 70 12.47 13.08 -0.37
CA THR A 70 12.07 12.05 -1.34
C THR A 70 12.04 12.68 -2.73
N THR A 71 12.86 12.17 -3.63
CA THR A 71 12.96 12.67 -5.02
C THR A 71 12.48 11.66 -6.04
N GLY A 72 12.39 10.39 -5.64
CA GLY A 72 11.68 9.39 -6.42
C GLY A 72 11.11 8.27 -5.55
N VAL A 73 10.22 7.49 -6.15
CA VAL A 73 9.65 6.28 -5.55
C VAL A 73 9.50 5.20 -6.61
N VAL A 74 9.55 3.94 -6.20
CA VAL A 74 9.15 2.77 -7.01
C VAL A 74 7.83 2.27 -6.47
N ALA A 75 6.75 2.62 -7.16
CA ALA A 75 5.38 2.36 -6.74
C ALA A 75 4.79 1.14 -7.44
N ASP A 76 4.18 0.23 -6.70
CA ASP A 76 3.37 -0.86 -7.28
C ASP A 76 1.89 -0.46 -7.24
N PRO A 77 1.28 -0.09 -8.40
CA PRO A 77 -0.09 0.40 -8.46
C PRO A 77 -1.10 -0.75 -8.53
N HIS A 78 -0.88 -1.84 -7.75
CA HIS A 78 -1.70 -3.04 -7.85
C HIS A 78 -3.15 -2.81 -7.39
N GLU A 79 -3.36 -1.86 -6.47
CA GLU A 79 -4.67 -1.52 -5.92
C GLU A 79 -5.55 -0.94 -7.03
N ILE A 80 -5.12 0.15 -7.67
CA ILE A 80 -5.89 0.75 -8.76
C ILE A 80 -5.95 -0.15 -10.00
N ALA A 81 -4.96 -1.03 -10.20
CA ALA A 81 -4.99 -2.01 -11.27
C ALA A 81 -6.06 -3.09 -11.04
N ASN A 82 -6.31 -3.53 -9.81
CA ASN A 82 -7.43 -4.41 -9.49
C ASN A 82 -8.79 -3.78 -9.83
N VAL A 83 -8.90 -2.44 -9.76
CA VAL A 83 -10.14 -1.72 -10.08
C VAL A 83 -10.28 -1.38 -11.56
N MET A 84 -9.23 -0.86 -12.19
CA MET A 84 -9.27 -0.20 -13.50
C MET A 84 -8.28 -0.79 -14.52
N GLY A 85 -7.50 -1.79 -14.13
CA GLY A 85 -6.45 -2.39 -14.96
C GLY A 85 -5.43 -1.37 -15.46
N ILE A 86 -5.03 -1.51 -16.73
CA ILE A 86 -4.10 -0.58 -17.40
C ILE A 86 -4.62 0.87 -17.37
N GLY A 87 -5.94 1.09 -17.36
CA GLY A 87 -6.52 2.44 -17.27
C GLY A 87 -6.15 3.14 -15.95
N GLY A 88 -6.17 2.39 -14.84
CA GLY A 88 -5.74 2.87 -13.53
C GLY A 88 -4.25 3.17 -13.49
N ILE A 89 -3.42 2.27 -14.02
CA ILE A 89 -1.96 2.48 -14.09
C ILE A 89 -1.63 3.74 -14.90
N LYS A 90 -2.30 3.95 -16.03
CA LYS A 90 -2.15 5.19 -16.84
C LYS A 90 -2.59 6.43 -16.09
N TYR A 91 -3.63 6.36 -15.26
CA TYR A 91 -4.02 7.47 -14.40
C TYR A 91 -2.88 7.83 -13.44
N MET A 92 -2.30 6.84 -12.76
CA MET A 92 -1.20 7.08 -11.80
C MET A 92 0.00 7.75 -12.45
N ILE A 93 0.40 7.25 -13.63
CA ILE A 93 1.44 7.84 -14.47
C ILE A 93 1.11 9.30 -14.82
N ASN A 94 -0.08 9.54 -15.36
CA ASN A 94 -0.45 10.88 -15.83
C ASN A 94 -0.56 11.89 -14.67
N ASP A 95 -1.13 11.49 -13.53
CA ASP A 95 -1.27 12.36 -12.36
C ASP A 95 0.10 12.72 -11.76
N SER A 96 0.98 11.73 -11.61
CA SER A 96 2.34 11.94 -11.10
C SER A 96 3.21 12.79 -12.04
N SER A 97 2.99 12.72 -13.36
CA SER A 97 3.73 13.54 -14.34
C SER A 97 3.50 15.06 -14.22
N SER A 98 2.47 15.47 -13.46
CA SER A 98 2.13 16.89 -13.24
C SER A 98 2.96 17.57 -12.13
N VAL A 99 3.76 16.79 -11.38
CA VAL A 99 4.56 17.24 -10.24
C VAL A 99 6.02 16.79 -10.40
N PRO A 100 6.99 17.40 -9.70
CA PRO A 100 8.40 17.09 -9.92
C PRO A 100 8.85 15.74 -9.34
N LEU A 101 8.11 15.12 -8.42
CA LEU A 101 8.48 13.81 -7.87
C LEU A 101 8.57 12.77 -8.99
N LYS A 102 9.66 12.00 -9.03
CA LYS A 102 9.83 10.92 -10.01
C LYS A 102 9.18 9.64 -9.52
N VAL A 103 8.04 9.29 -10.09
CA VAL A 103 7.37 8.03 -9.78
C VAL A 103 7.73 7.01 -10.85
N PHE A 104 8.52 6.01 -10.47
CA PHE A 104 8.77 4.83 -11.27
C PHE A 104 7.73 3.78 -10.85
N PHE A 105 7.11 3.10 -11.80
CA PHE A 105 6.07 2.12 -11.50
C PHE A 105 6.59 0.70 -11.69
N THR A 106 5.97 -0.27 -11.04
CA THR A 106 6.11 -1.68 -11.39
C THR A 106 4.86 -2.15 -12.15
N ALA A 107 4.95 -3.27 -12.88
CA ALA A 107 3.78 -3.89 -13.48
C ALA A 107 3.08 -4.77 -12.44
N PRO A 108 1.83 -4.50 -12.03
CA PRO A 108 1.15 -5.28 -11.00
C PRO A 108 1.05 -6.76 -11.38
N SER A 109 1.63 -7.63 -10.56
CA SER A 109 1.89 -9.02 -10.95
C SER A 109 0.66 -9.93 -10.75
N CYS A 110 -0.16 -9.63 -9.74
CA CYS A 110 -1.25 -10.46 -9.24
C CYS A 110 -2.58 -9.70 -9.27
N VAL A 111 -3.08 -9.42 -10.48
CA VAL A 111 -4.40 -8.81 -10.69
C VAL A 111 -5.30 -9.79 -11.46
N PRO A 112 -6.32 -10.39 -10.81
CA PRO A 112 -6.59 -10.36 -9.37
C PRO A 112 -5.56 -11.16 -8.55
N ALA A 113 -5.56 -10.93 -7.24
CA ALA A 113 -4.77 -11.72 -6.29
C ALA A 113 -5.24 -13.19 -6.26
N THR A 114 -6.55 -13.42 -6.40
CA THR A 114 -7.18 -14.75 -6.35
C THR A 114 -8.36 -14.85 -7.33
N PRO A 115 -8.72 -16.06 -7.81
CA PRO A 115 -9.91 -16.27 -8.63
C PRO A 115 -11.23 -16.38 -7.82
N PHE A 116 -11.18 -16.34 -6.49
CA PHE A 116 -12.33 -16.56 -5.59
C PHE A 116 -13.11 -15.29 -5.23
N GLU A 117 -12.85 -14.20 -5.94
CA GLU A 117 -13.54 -12.93 -5.76
C GLU A 117 -13.59 -12.17 -7.10
N THR A 118 -14.43 -11.14 -7.14
CA THR A 118 -14.63 -10.34 -8.35
C THR A 118 -13.80 -9.07 -8.30
N SER A 119 -12.79 -8.97 -9.17
CA SER A 119 -12.04 -7.75 -9.43
C SER A 119 -12.57 -6.98 -10.64
N GLY A 120 -12.21 -5.70 -10.74
CA GLY A 120 -12.54 -4.86 -11.90
C GLY A 120 -11.65 -5.13 -13.12
N SER A 121 -10.53 -5.85 -12.95
CA SER A 121 -9.61 -6.18 -14.04
C SER A 121 -8.85 -7.48 -13.82
N VAL A 122 -8.28 -7.98 -14.93
CA VAL A 122 -7.36 -9.11 -14.98
C VAL A 122 -6.15 -8.69 -15.81
N LEU A 123 -4.94 -8.85 -15.28
CA LEU A 123 -3.70 -8.60 -16.02
C LEU A 123 -3.00 -9.92 -16.30
N SER A 124 -3.08 -10.38 -17.55
CA SER A 124 -2.31 -11.53 -18.02
C SER A 124 -0.90 -11.11 -18.45
N SER A 125 -0.08 -12.09 -18.80
CA SER A 125 1.23 -11.96 -19.43
C SER A 125 1.20 -11.08 -20.69
N VAL A 126 0.05 -11.00 -21.38
CA VAL A 126 -0.14 -10.09 -22.52
C VAL A 126 -0.19 -8.63 -22.07
N GLU A 127 -0.93 -8.31 -21.01
CA GLU A 127 -0.99 -6.97 -20.41
C GLU A 127 0.37 -6.59 -19.80
N ILE A 128 1.01 -7.53 -19.11
CA ILE A 128 2.34 -7.36 -18.52
C ILE A 128 3.40 -7.05 -19.60
N ASP A 129 3.40 -7.74 -20.75
CA ASP A 129 4.32 -7.42 -21.86
C ASP A 129 4.07 -6.03 -22.45
N LYS A 130 2.82 -5.54 -22.45
CA LYS A 130 2.51 -4.17 -22.88
C LYS A 130 3.05 -3.14 -21.87
N LEU A 131 2.86 -3.38 -20.57
CA LEU A 131 3.32 -2.48 -19.51
C LEU A 131 4.84 -2.39 -19.47
N LEU A 132 5.54 -3.53 -19.51
CA LEU A 132 7.00 -3.59 -19.42
C LEU A 132 7.72 -2.99 -20.64
N LYS A 133 7.03 -2.61 -21.71
CA LYS A 133 7.59 -1.81 -22.81
C LYS A 133 7.69 -0.32 -22.49
N ASN A 134 6.96 0.18 -21.50
CA ASN A 134 7.06 1.57 -21.06
C ASN A 134 8.28 1.72 -20.12
N ASP A 135 9.09 2.75 -20.35
CA ASP A 135 10.28 3.07 -19.56
C ASP A 135 9.93 3.51 -18.12
N GLU A 136 8.71 3.99 -17.88
CA GLU A 136 8.22 4.32 -16.54
C GLU A 136 7.94 3.06 -15.69
N ILE A 137 7.73 1.90 -16.33
CA ILE A 137 7.52 0.63 -15.64
C ILE A 137 8.88 -0.05 -15.45
N VAL A 138 9.49 0.01 -14.28
CA VAL A 138 10.88 -0.41 -14.06
C VAL A 138 11.06 -1.86 -13.62
N ALA A 139 9.99 -2.52 -13.17
CA ALA A 139 10.01 -3.91 -12.69
C ALA A 139 8.68 -4.63 -12.96
N LEU A 140 8.67 -5.95 -12.83
CA LEU A 140 7.45 -6.68 -12.48
C LEU A 140 7.25 -6.55 -10.97
N GLY A 141 6.06 -6.10 -10.56
CA GLY A 141 5.70 -5.84 -9.18
C GLY A 141 5.74 -7.10 -8.32
N GLU A 142 5.47 -6.91 -7.03
CA GLU A 142 5.67 -7.95 -6.02
C GLU A 142 4.92 -9.23 -6.37
N MET A 143 5.65 -10.34 -6.49
CA MET A 143 5.08 -11.65 -6.86
C MET A 143 4.49 -12.35 -5.64
N MET A 144 3.35 -11.84 -5.16
CA MET A 144 2.60 -12.40 -4.01
C MET A 144 2.01 -13.79 -4.28
N ASN A 145 1.75 -14.14 -5.54
CA ASN A 145 1.38 -15.50 -5.94
C ASN A 145 2.63 -16.43 -5.98
N PHE A 146 3.40 -16.45 -4.89
CA PHE A 146 4.48 -17.40 -4.67
C PHE A 146 4.00 -18.87 -4.72
N PRO A 147 2.77 -19.25 -4.33
CA PRO A 147 2.28 -20.63 -4.54
C PRO A 147 2.23 -21.00 -6.02
N GLY A 148 1.79 -20.09 -6.89
CA GLY A 148 1.82 -20.26 -8.34
C GLY A 148 3.24 -20.40 -8.89
N VAL A 149 4.22 -19.71 -8.33
CA VAL A 149 5.64 -19.89 -8.70
C VAL A 149 6.14 -21.29 -8.32
N ILE A 150 5.87 -21.73 -7.08
CA ILE A 150 6.33 -23.04 -6.55
C ILE A 150 5.66 -24.21 -7.26
N GLY A 151 4.37 -24.04 -7.59
CA GLY A 151 3.53 -24.98 -8.31
C GLY A 151 3.67 -24.90 -9.83
N GLU A 152 4.57 -24.05 -10.34
CA GLU A 152 4.85 -23.88 -11.76
C GLU A 152 3.62 -23.52 -12.61
N ASP A 153 2.76 -22.63 -12.09
CA ASP A 153 1.61 -22.12 -12.83
C ASP A 153 2.07 -21.47 -14.16
N PRO A 154 1.57 -21.94 -15.32
CA PRO A 154 2.07 -21.49 -16.61
C PRO A 154 1.93 -19.99 -16.85
N GLU A 155 0.88 -19.37 -16.31
CA GLU A 155 0.60 -17.95 -16.52
C GLU A 155 1.49 -17.08 -15.63
N VAL A 156 1.67 -17.46 -14.37
CA VAL A 156 2.63 -16.81 -13.45
C VAL A 156 4.06 -16.88 -14.00
N LEU A 157 4.50 -18.07 -14.44
CA LEU A 157 5.84 -18.22 -15.01
C LEU A 157 6.01 -17.39 -16.29
N LYS A 158 4.97 -17.28 -17.12
CA LYS A 158 5.03 -16.47 -18.34
C LYS A 158 5.13 -14.96 -18.04
N LYS A 159 4.51 -14.46 -16.97
CA LYS A 159 4.72 -13.07 -16.51
C LYS A 159 6.17 -12.84 -16.09
N ILE A 160 6.76 -13.77 -15.35
CA ILE A 160 8.16 -13.72 -14.91
C ILE A 160 9.13 -13.75 -16.11
N GLU A 161 8.91 -14.66 -17.07
CA GLU A 161 9.71 -14.72 -18.30
C GLU A 161 9.57 -13.44 -19.14
N THR A 162 8.41 -12.78 -19.10
CA THR A 162 8.20 -11.49 -19.77
C THR A 162 9.07 -10.39 -19.13
N ALA A 163 9.20 -10.36 -17.80
CA ALA A 163 10.12 -9.44 -17.12
C ALA A 163 11.59 -9.67 -17.54
N LYS A 164 12.02 -10.94 -17.57
CA LYS A 164 13.36 -11.33 -18.04
C LYS A 164 13.63 -10.90 -19.48
N LYS A 165 12.64 -11.10 -20.38
CA LYS A 165 12.72 -10.67 -21.79
C LYS A 165 12.99 -9.17 -21.91
N HIS A 166 12.38 -8.35 -21.05
CA HIS A 166 12.58 -6.89 -21.01
C HIS A 166 13.77 -6.45 -20.13
N ARG A 167 14.50 -7.40 -19.54
CA ARG A 167 15.63 -7.17 -18.62
C ARG A 167 15.25 -6.30 -17.41
N LYS A 168 14.03 -6.46 -16.93
CA LYS A 168 13.51 -5.78 -15.74
C LYS A 168 13.50 -6.76 -14.57
N PRO A 169 13.86 -6.34 -13.34
CA PRO A 169 13.80 -7.20 -12.17
C PRO A 169 12.36 -7.62 -11.86
N VAL A 170 12.25 -8.65 -11.04
CA VAL A 170 10.99 -9.09 -10.45
C VAL A 170 11.10 -8.92 -8.94
N ASP A 171 10.17 -8.13 -8.39
CA ASP A 171 10.04 -7.93 -6.97
C ASP A 171 9.28 -9.07 -6.30
N GLY A 172 9.56 -9.32 -5.03
CA GLY A 172 8.99 -10.44 -4.29
C GLY A 172 8.16 -10.03 -3.08
N HIS A 173 7.24 -10.93 -2.76
CA HIS A 173 6.37 -10.95 -1.60
C HIS A 173 6.18 -12.41 -1.21
N ALA A 174 6.98 -12.89 -0.26
CA ALA A 174 7.03 -14.31 0.08
C ALA A 174 7.15 -14.54 1.59
N PRO A 175 6.15 -14.14 2.40
CA PRO A 175 6.20 -14.28 3.85
C PRO A 175 6.40 -15.75 4.26
N LEU A 176 7.34 -15.99 5.20
CA LEU A 176 7.64 -17.30 5.79
C LEU A 176 8.16 -18.38 4.82
N LEU A 177 8.40 -18.03 3.55
CA LEU A 177 8.88 -18.98 2.55
C LEU A 177 10.34 -19.40 2.85
N THR A 178 10.59 -20.71 2.95
CA THR A 178 11.87 -21.29 3.39
C THR A 178 12.26 -22.52 2.55
N GLY A 179 13.50 -22.99 2.69
CA GLY A 179 13.93 -24.30 2.22
C GLY A 179 13.96 -24.44 0.69
N SER A 180 13.42 -25.56 0.19
CA SER A 180 13.38 -25.87 -1.24
C SER A 180 12.43 -24.96 -2.01
N ASP A 181 11.33 -24.53 -1.40
CA ASP A 181 10.35 -23.69 -2.07
C ASP A 181 10.86 -22.26 -2.23
N LEU A 182 11.61 -21.76 -1.23
CA LEU A 182 12.37 -20.51 -1.39
C LEU A 182 13.41 -20.61 -2.52
N CYS A 183 14.08 -21.75 -2.66
CA CYS A 183 15.00 -21.96 -3.79
C CYS A 183 14.29 -21.90 -5.14
N LYS A 184 13.09 -22.49 -5.27
CA LYS A 184 12.29 -22.41 -6.50
C LYS A 184 11.89 -20.97 -6.82
N TYR A 185 11.42 -20.22 -5.82
CA TYR A 185 11.01 -18.83 -5.99
C TYR A 185 12.16 -17.94 -6.47
N ILE A 186 13.34 -18.03 -5.83
CA ILE A 186 14.53 -17.28 -6.25
C ILE A 186 15.01 -17.74 -7.63
N ALA A 187 15.03 -19.06 -7.90
CA ALA A 187 15.46 -19.61 -9.19
C ALA A 187 14.54 -19.19 -10.35
N ALA A 188 13.25 -18.96 -10.09
CA ALA A 188 12.31 -18.43 -11.07
C ALA A 188 12.69 -17.00 -11.49
N GLY A 189 13.43 -16.24 -10.68
CA GLY A 189 13.97 -14.92 -11.03
C GLY A 189 13.51 -13.77 -10.13
N ILE A 190 12.77 -14.06 -9.06
CA ILE A 190 12.40 -13.07 -8.05
C ILE A 190 13.63 -12.71 -7.23
N SER A 191 13.87 -11.41 -7.04
CA SER A 191 15.17 -10.90 -6.59
C SER A 191 15.16 -10.06 -5.31
N THR A 192 13.98 -9.62 -4.86
CA THR A 192 13.78 -8.79 -3.66
C THR A 192 12.67 -9.38 -2.79
N ASP A 193 12.65 -9.02 -1.51
CA ASP A 193 11.54 -9.33 -0.60
C ASP A 193 11.43 -8.28 0.51
N HIS A 194 10.21 -7.85 0.81
CA HIS A 194 9.88 -6.92 1.90
C HIS A 194 9.09 -7.58 3.04
N GLU A 195 8.70 -8.85 2.90
CA GLU A 195 7.81 -9.57 3.82
C GLU A 195 8.52 -10.34 4.94
N CYS A 196 9.83 -10.17 5.08
CA CYS A 196 10.54 -10.75 6.20
C CYS A 196 10.00 -10.23 7.54
N THR A 197 9.58 -11.12 8.42
CA THR A 197 9.05 -10.75 9.75
C THR A 197 10.04 -11.00 10.88
N ASN A 198 11.03 -11.87 10.65
CA ASN A 198 11.97 -12.27 11.68
C ASN A 198 13.42 -12.44 11.15
N PRO A 199 14.43 -12.35 12.03
CA PRO A 199 15.83 -12.46 11.63
C PRO A 199 16.25 -13.78 10.98
N ARG A 200 15.55 -14.88 11.25
CA ARG A 200 15.91 -16.19 10.68
C ARG A 200 15.54 -16.24 9.21
N GLU A 201 14.33 -15.82 8.88
CA GLU A 201 13.82 -15.72 7.52
C GLU A 201 14.68 -14.79 6.65
N ALA A 202 14.93 -13.56 7.12
CA ALA A 202 15.76 -12.60 6.42
C ALA A 202 17.18 -13.14 6.17
N ARG A 203 17.77 -13.84 7.14
CA ARG A 203 19.11 -14.43 7.00
C ARG A 203 19.13 -15.52 5.93
N GLU A 204 18.12 -16.38 5.89
CA GLU A 204 18.05 -17.46 4.90
C GLU A 204 17.89 -16.88 3.48
N LYS A 205 16.96 -15.94 3.29
CA LYS A 205 16.74 -15.27 1.99
C LYS A 205 18.01 -14.58 1.49
N ARG A 206 18.74 -13.87 2.37
CA ARG A 206 20.04 -13.26 2.05
C ARG A 206 21.11 -14.28 1.70
N GLN A 207 21.22 -15.38 2.45
CA GLN A 207 22.19 -16.44 2.16
C GLN A 207 21.99 -17.07 0.77
N LYS A 208 20.76 -17.01 0.25
CA LYS A 208 20.41 -17.48 -1.10
C LYS A 208 20.50 -16.40 -2.18
N GLY A 209 20.96 -15.20 -1.83
CA GLY A 209 21.19 -14.10 -2.77
C GLY A 209 20.01 -13.17 -3.01
N MET A 210 18.92 -13.30 -2.24
CA MET A 210 17.77 -12.40 -2.31
C MET A 210 18.07 -11.09 -1.57
N LYS A 211 17.70 -9.95 -2.16
CA LYS A 211 17.87 -8.62 -1.54
C LYS A 211 16.72 -8.35 -0.58
N ILE A 212 17.02 -7.81 0.59
CA ILE A 212 16.00 -7.57 1.62
C ILE A 212 15.66 -6.08 1.69
N MET A 213 14.37 -5.80 1.58
CA MET A 213 13.78 -4.49 1.80
C MET A 213 13.34 -4.39 3.26
N LEU A 214 13.96 -3.51 4.04
CA LEU A 214 13.59 -3.27 5.43
C LEU A 214 12.40 -2.33 5.48
N ARG A 215 11.20 -2.90 5.66
CA ARG A 215 9.93 -2.18 5.70
C ARG A 215 9.74 -1.39 6.99
N GLU A 216 9.30 -0.14 6.87
CA GLU A 216 8.90 0.74 7.98
C GLU A 216 7.63 1.53 7.61
N GLY A 217 6.54 0.81 7.38
CA GLY A 217 5.24 1.34 6.96
C GLY A 217 4.31 1.73 8.11
N SER A 218 3.05 2.00 7.76
CA SER A 218 1.94 2.18 8.71
C SER A 218 1.40 0.85 9.20
N SER A 219 1.17 -0.09 8.27
CA SER A 219 0.63 -1.43 8.53
C SER A 219 1.63 -2.36 9.20
N ALA A 220 2.91 -2.30 8.79
CA ALA A 220 3.96 -3.21 9.25
C ALA A 220 5.31 -2.49 9.41
N LYS A 221 6.06 -2.83 10.47
CA LYS A 221 7.33 -2.17 10.86
C LYS A 221 8.37 -3.22 11.23
N ASN A 222 9.23 -3.58 10.27
CA ASN A 222 10.23 -4.65 10.42
C ASN A 222 11.67 -4.13 10.47
N LEU A 223 11.89 -2.83 10.22
CA LEU A 223 13.24 -2.23 10.21
C LEU A 223 14.03 -2.54 11.49
N ALA A 224 13.43 -2.36 12.67
CA ALA A 224 14.13 -2.57 13.94
C ALA A 224 14.49 -4.05 14.17
N ASP A 225 13.57 -4.96 13.85
CA ASP A 225 13.74 -6.39 14.08
C ASP A 225 14.81 -6.98 13.16
N LEU A 226 14.89 -6.48 11.93
CA LEU A 226 15.74 -7.04 10.89
C LEU A 226 17.10 -6.34 10.75
N LEU A 227 17.28 -5.14 11.32
CA LEU A 227 18.50 -4.34 11.13
C LEU A 227 19.79 -5.11 11.46
N SER A 228 19.75 -5.97 12.48
CA SER A 228 20.88 -6.79 12.92
C SER A 228 21.34 -7.83 11.89
N VAL A 229 20.45 -8.23 10.97
CA VAL A 229 20.76 -9.14 9.84
C VAL A 229 21.32 -8.37 8.65
N GLY A 230 21.01 -7.07 8.57
CA GLY A 230 21.30 -6.19 7.45
C GLY A 230 20.23 -6.25 6.37
N GLY A 231 20.13 -5.16 5.60
CA GLY A 231 19.23 -5.04 4.45
C GLY A 231 19.91 -4.33 3.29
N ASP A 232 19.25 -4.37 2.14
CA ASP A 232 19.72 -3.73 0.91
C ASP A 232 19.00 -2.40 0.67
N PHE A 233 17.74 -2.30 1.13
CA PHE A 233 16.88 -1.13 0.98
C PHE A 233 16.16 -0.82 2.29
N ILE A 234 15.73 0.44 2.44
CA ILE A 234 14.72 0.85 3.42
C ILE A 234 13.51 1.30 2.61
N VAL A 235 12.32 0.78 2.90
CA VAL A 235 11.11 1.01 2.11
C VAL A 235 9.92 1.33 3.00
N SER A 236 8.95 2.09 2.47
CA SER A 236 7.73 2.39 3.19
C SER A 236 6.72 1.26 3.15
N ASP A 237 6.59 0.59 2.01
CA ASP A 237 5.40 -0.21 1.68
C ASP A 237 4.14 0.66 1.89
N ASP A 238 3.12 0.21 2.62
CA ASP A 238 1.94 1.01 2.97
C ASP A 238 2.22 2.22 3.88
N LYS A 239 1.69 3.39 3.51
CA LYS A 239 1.70 4.58 4.36
C LYS A 239 0.37 5.31 4.39
N HIS A 240 -0.19 5.45 5.58
CA HIS A 240 -1.38 6.26 5.83
C HIS A 240 -1.08 7.77 5.83
N PRO A 241 -2.09 8.62 5.53
CA PRO A 241 -1.93 10.08 5.51
C PRO A 241 -1.33 10.67 6.80
N GLU A 242 -1.76 10.18 7.98
CA GLU A 242 -1.28 10.71 9.27
C GLU A 242 0.22 10.46 9.47
N ASP A 243 0.72 9.28 9.08
CA ASP A 243 2.13 8.94 9.18
C ASP A 243 2.97 9.73 8.16
N LEU A 244 2.47 9.92 6.93
CA LEU A 244 3.15 10.71 5.91
C LEU A 244 3.33 12.18 6.32
N LEU A 245 2.36 12.74 7.05
CA LEU A 245 2.47 14.10 7.59
C LEU A 245 3.56 14.23 8.67
N GLN A 246 4.01 13.13 9.27
CA GLN A 246 5.16 13.13 10.20
C GLN A 246 6.50 13.01 9.45
N GLY A 247 6.49 12.41 8.26
CA GLY A 247 7.61 12.31 7.35
C GLY A 247 7.60 11.04 6.51
N HIS A 248 8.69 10.82 5.77
CA HIS A 248 8.80 9.72 4.82
C HIS A 248 10.13 8.98 5.03
N ILE A 249 10.94 8.85 3.97
CA ILE A 249 12.27 8.22 4.04
C ILE A 249 13.19 8.90 5.07
N ASP A 250 13.09 10.21 5.28
CA ASP A 250 13.92 10.93 6.26
C ASP A 250 13.71 10.43 7.70
N VAL A 251 12.46 10.13 8.09
CA VAL A 251 12.13 9.54 9.39
C VAL A 251 12.71 8.14 9.51
N MET A 252 12.61 7.33 8.46
CA MET A 252 13.13 5.95 8.46
C MET A 252 14.66 5.92 8.52
N LEU A 253 15.34 6.83 7.81
CA LEU A 253 16.78 7.00 7.90
C LEU A 253 17.21 7.39 9.31
N ARG A 254 16.57 8.40 9.90
CA ARG A 254 16.84 8.81 11.29
C ARG A 254 16.61 7.66 12.27
N LYS A 255 15.56 6.84 12.05
CA LYS A 255 15.30 5.64 12.86
C LYS A 255 16.42 4.62 12.71
N ALA A 256 16.82 4.28 11.48
CA ALA A 256 17.89 3.32 11.22
C ALA A 256 19.23 3.76 11.85
N ILE A 257 19.59 5.04 11.71
CA ILE A 257 20.81 5.62 12.31
C ILE A 257 20.74 5.57 13.84
N LYS A 258 19.60 5.94 14.43
CA LYS A 258 19.40 5.84 15.88
C LYS A 258 19.52 4.40 16.41
N LEU A 259 19.16 3.42 15.59
CA LEU A 259 19.31 1.99 15.89
C LEU A 259 20.75 1.46 15.65
N GLY A 260 21.68 2.32 15.23
CA GLY A 260 23.09 2.00 15.09
C GLY A 260 23.56 1.69 13.66
N LEU A 261 22.72 1.91 12.64
CA LEU A 261 23.17 1.83 11.26
C LEU A 261 24.09 3.01 10.92
N ASP A 262 25.21 2.72 10.28
CA ASP A 262 26.10 3.77 9.77
C ASP A 262 25.34 4.72 8.81
N PRO A 263 25.43 6.05 8.99
CA PRO A 263 24.69 7.01 8.18
C PRO A 263 24.95 6.92 6.68
N VAL A 264 26.19 6.64 6.26
CA VAL A 264 26.53 6.52 4.84
C VAL A 264 25.88 5.27 4.25
N LYS A 265 25.91 4.15 4.97
CA LYS A 265 25.20 2.92 4.58
C LYS A 265 23.68 3.14 4.50
N ALA A 266 23.10 3.82 5.49
CA ALA A 266 21.68 4.15 5.50
C ALA A 266 21.28 4.96 4.27
N ILE A 267 22.05 6.01 3.93
CA ILE A 267 21.80 6.84 2.74
C ILE A 267 21.92 5.99 1.46
N LYS A 268 22.91 5.09 1.35
CA LYS A 268 23.06 4.21 0.18
C LYS A 268 21.83 3.30 -0.02
N MET A 269 21.23 2.81 1.06
CA MET A 269 20.03 1.96 1.02
C MET A 269 18.80 2.65 0.41
N VAL A 270 18.77 3.99 0.39
CA VAL A 270 17.67 4.79 -0.21
C VAL A 270 18.15 5.70 -1.34
N THR A 271 19.34 5.46 -1.89
CA THR A 271 19.88 6.25 -3.01
C THR A 271 20.50 5.33 -4.06
N LEU A 272 21.77 4.95 -3.86
CA LEU A 272 22.56 4.18 -4.81
C LEU A 272 21.99 2.77 -5.02
N ASN A 273 21.65 2.07 -3.95
CA ASN A 273 21.20 0.68 -4.00
C ASN A 273 19.91 0.54 -4.84
N PRO A 274 18.81 1.28 -4.57
CA PRO A 274 17.61 1.17 -5.38
C PRO A 274 17.83 1.65 -6.81
N ALA A 275 18.61 2.73 -7.01
CA ALA A 275 18.94 3.21 -8.36
C ALA A 275 19.69 2.16 -9.19
N GLN A 276 20.61 1.40 -8.59
CA GLN A 276 21.29 0.31 -9.27
C GLN A 276 20.38 -0.89 -9.53
N HIS A 277 19.52 -1.25 -8.58
CA HIS A 277 18.60 -2.37 -8.72
C HIS A 277 17.64 -2.17 -9.90
N TYR A 278 16.99 -1.01 -9.98
CA TYR A 278 15.99 -0.69 -11.01
C TYR A 278 16.57 0.06 -12.23
N SER A 279 17.90 0.18 -12.32
CA SER A 279 18.60 0.90 -13.42
C SER A 279 18.16 2.37 -13.60
N LEU A 280 17.92 3.06 -12.50
CA LEU A 280 17.44 4.45 -12.48
C LEU A 280 18.56 5.46 -12.76
N ASN A 281 18.19 6.61 -13.33
CA ASN A 281 19.13 7.69 -13.64
C ASN A 281 19.39 8.66 -12.48
N ASN A 282 18.92 8.36 -11.28
CA ASN A 282 19.12 9.13 -10.04
C ASN A 282 19.93 8.32 -9.00
N GLY A 283 19.90 8.72 -7.73
CA GLY A 283 20.53 7.99 -6.62
C GLY A 283 22.04 8.20 -6.44
N ALA A 284 22.69 9.05 -7.23
CA ALA A 284 24.10 9.40 -7.07
C ALA A 284 24.45 10.80 -7.59
N ILE A 285 25.40 11.48 -6.93
CA ILE A 285 25.92 12.78 -7.34
C ILE A 285 27.14 12.56 -8.24
N GLN A 286 26.90 12.41 -9.55
CA GLN A 286 27.97 12.22 -10.53
C GLN A 286 27.60 12.81 -11.90
N PRO A 287 28.58 13.16 -12.76
CA PRO A 287 28.32 13.60 -14.12
C PRO A 287 27.43 12.62 -14.90
N GLY A 288 26.44 13.16 -15.63
CA GLY A 288 25.51 12.39 -16.47
C GLY A 288 24.27 11.85 -15.75
N LYS A 289 24.23 11.86 -14.42
CA LYS A 289 23.03 11.51 -13.64
C LYS A 289 22.08 12.70 -13.48
N SER A 290 20.84 12.42 -13.14
CA SER A 290 19.87 13.46 -12.79
C SER A 290 20.35 14.27 -11.59
N ALA A 291 20.10 15.58 -11.65
CA ALA A 291 20.39 16.51 -10.57
C ALA A 291 19.31 16.45 -9.47
N ASP A 292 19.14 15.27 -8.86
CA ASP A 292 18.23 15.03 -7.75
C ASP A 292 19.04 15.06 -6.46
N LEU A 293 18.92 16.14 -5.69
CA LEU A 293 19.82 16.47 -4.58
C LEU A 293 19.02 16.88 -3.34
N VAL A 294 19.49 16.46 -2.17
CA VAL A 294 18.94 16.89 -0.88
C VAL A 294 20.02 17.59 -0.08
N ILE A 295 19.72 18.78 0.40
CA ILE A 295 20.61 19.53 1.31
C ILE A 295 20.11 19.30 2.73
N VAL A 296 20.97 18.70 3.56
CA VAL A 296 20.73 18.46 5.00
C VAL A 296 21.70 19.28 5.85
N ASP A 297 21.43 19.42 7.14
CA ASP A 297 22.35 20.02 8.10
C ASP A 297 23.59 19.14 8.37
N ASP A 298 23.37 17.85 8.57
CA ASP A 298 24.40 16.82 8.65
C ASP A 298 23.80 15.44 8.32
N ILE A 299 24.66 14.45 8.07
CA ILE A 299 24.23 13.10 7.67
C ILE A 299 23.72 12.24 8.83
N GLU A 300 23.94 12.63 10.09
CA GLU A 300 23.48 11.89 11.27
C GLU A 300 22.04 12.28 11.63
N LYS A 301 21.72 13.58 11.55
CA LYS A 301 20.41 14.14 11.88
C LYS A 301 19.48 14.25 10.68
N LEU A 302 20.02 14.43 9.47
CA LEU A 302 19.25 14.47 8.22
C LEU A 302 18.07 15.45 8.26
N ASN A 303 18.25 16.65 8.83
CA ASN A 303 17.20 17.66 8.77
C ASN A 303 17.22 18.31 7.38
N VAL A 304 16.25 17.93 6.54
CA VAL A 304 16.12 18.42 5.16
C VAL A 304 15.91 19.93 5.14
N LYS A 305 16.76 20.64 4.39
CA LYS A 305 16.73 22.09 4.22
C LYS A 305 16.25 22.50 2.85
N LYS A 306 16.73 21.82 1.81
CA LYS A 306 16.36 22.05 0.40
C LYS A 306 16.32 20.75 -0.37
N VAL A 307 15.44 20.69 -1.36
CA VAL A 307 15.32 19.55 -2.26
C VAL A 307 15.34 20.05 -3.69
N TYR A 308 16.20 19.45 -4.50
CA TYR A 308 16.30 19.68 -5.92
C TYR A 308 15.90 18.42 -6.66
N ILE A 309 15.07 18.55 -7.70
CA ILE A 309 14.75 17.45 -8.63
C ILE A 309 14.97 17.98 -10.04
N GLY A 310 15.75 17.25 -10.84
CA GLY A 310 16.15 17.76 -12.17
C GLY A 310 16.86 19.12 -12.09
N GLY A 311 17.61 19.38 -11.03
CA GLY A 311 18.35 20.63 -10.84
C GLY A 311 17.50 21.86 -10.50
N GLU A 312 16.18 21.73 -10.41
CA GLU A 312 15.27 22.78 -9.98
C GLU A 312 15.02 22.69 -8.48
N LEU A 313 14.99 23.83 -7.79
CA LEU A 313 14.67 23.88 -6.36
C LEU A 313 13.16 23.69 -6.20
N VAL A 314 12.74 22.54 -5.69
CA VAL A 314 11.31 22.16 -5.59
C VAL A 314 10.76 22.20 -4.17
N SER A 315 11.64 22.25 -3.16
CA SER A 315 11.25 22.48 -1.77
C SER A 315 12.34 23.20 -0.98
N GLU A 316 11.93 24.10 -0.09
CA GLU A 316 12.81 24.77 0.86
C GLU A 316 12.12 24.90 2.23
N LYS A 317 12.84 24.55 3.31
CA LYS A 317 12.38 24.65 4.71
C LYS A 317 11.01 23.99 4.96
N GLY A 318 10.82 22.77 4.43
CA GLY A 318 9.61 21.98 4.63
C GLY A 318 8.40 22.43 3.81
N LYS A 319 8.59 23.34 2.84
CA LYS A 319 7.51 23.82 1.95
C LYS A 319 7.82 23.48 0.50
N VAL A 320 6.82 23.03 -0.24
CA VAL A 320 6.93 22.82 -1.69
C VAL A 320 6.93 24.16 -2.44
N LEU A 321 7.57 24.18 -3.61
CA LEU A 321 7.69 25.32 -4.52
C LEU A 321 7.03 25.04 -5.88
N PHE A 322 6.18 24.02 -5.94
CA PHE A 322 5.37 23.65 -7.09
C PHE A 322 3.89 23.63 -6.69
N ASN A 323 3.01 23.63 -7.68
CA ASN A 323 1.56 23.55 -7.46
C ASN A 323 1.07 22.14 -7.75
N VAL A 324 0.02 21.73 -7.03
CA VAL A 324 -0.62 20.43 -7.21
C VAL A 324 -2.02 20.61 -7.76
N LYS A 325 -2.33 19.86 -8.82
CA LYS A 325 -3.66 19.82 -9.44
C LYS A 325 -4.00 18.38 -9.79
N PRO A 326 -4.66 17.63 -8.88
CA PRO A 326 -4.96 16.23 -9.11
C PRO A 326 -5.89 16.05 -10.30
N LEU A 327 -5.65 15.00 -11.07
CA LEU A 327 -6.51 14.55 -12.15
C LEU A 327 -7.75 13.86 -11.59
N THR A 328 -8.85 13.94 -12.34
CA THR A 328 -10.09 13.24 -12.04
C THR A 328 -10.30 12.05 -12.97
N VAL A 329 -11.10 11.08 -12.54
CA VAL A 329 -11.54 9.95 -13.36
C VAL A 329 -13.06 9.80 -13.28
N GLU A 330 -13.62 9.07 -14.24
CA GLU A 330 -14.99 8.58 -14.12
C GLU A 330 -15.10 7.56 -13.00
N SER A 331 -16.29 7.47 -12.39
CA SER A 331 -16.51 6.52 -11.30
C SER A 331 -16.51 5.10 -11.83
N THR A 332 -15.87 4.20 -11.08
CA THR A 332 -15.83 2.76 -11.36
C THR A 332 -16.99 2.00 -10.72
N PHE A 333 -17.85 2.68 -9.98
CA PHE A 333 -18.94 2.07 -9.21
C PHE A 333 -20.15 1.80 -10.11
N ILE A 334 -20.46 0.51 -10.27
CA ILE A 334 -21.61 0.01 -11.03
C ILE A 334 -22.45 -0.85 -10.08
N LEU A 335 -23.27 -0.22 -9.23
CA LEU A 335 -24.21 -0.92 -8.35
C LEU A 335 -25.48 -0.12 -8.12
N ASN A 336 -26.57 -0.85 -7.82
CA ASN A 336 -27.84 -0.27 -7.43
C ASN A 336 -27.82 0.21 -5.97
N LYS A 337 -28.67 1.20 -5.66
CA LYS A 337 -28.92 1.65 -4.29
C LYS A 337 -29.38 0.48 -3.41
N LYS A 338 -28.82 0.37 -2.21
CA LYS A 338 -29.13 -0.70 -1.25
C LYS A 338 -30.18 -0.29 -0.23
N THR A 339 -30.87 -1.28 0.30
CA THR A 339 -31.88 -1.19 1.35
C THR A 339 -31.51 -2.13 2.49
N GLY A 340 -32.13 -1.98 3.66
CA GLY A 340 -31.83 -2.86 4.79
C GLY A 340 -32.05 -4.34 4.50
N LYS A 341 -32.97 -4.67 3.60
CA LYS A 341 -33.28 -6.06 3.20
C LYS A 341 -32.13 -6.74 2.47
N ASP A 342 -31.25 -5.98 1.83
CA ASP A 342 -30.09 -6.52 1.12
C ASP A 342 -29.05 -7.14 2.08
N PHE A 343 -29.13 -6.79 3.38
CA PHE A 343 -28.21 -7.23 4.44
C PHE A 343 -28.87 -8.22 5.41
N GLU A 344 -29.95 -8.88 4.98
CA GLU A 344 -30.62 -9.92 5.75
C GLU A 344 -30.20 -11.32 5.26
N VAL A 345 -30.13 -12.26 6.20
CA VAL A 345 -29.95 -13.69 5.90
C VAL A 345 -31.24 -14.39 6.29
N SER A 346 -31.97 -14.92 5.32
CA SER A 346 -33.28 -15.51 5.56
C SER A 346 -33.18 -16.93 6.11
N SER A 347 -34.07 -17.27 7.04
CA SER A 347 -34.27 -18.62 7.57
C SER A 347 -35.74 -18.87 7.91
N THR A 348 -36.17 -20.12 7.82
CA THR A 348 -37.49 -20.58 8.26
C THR A 348 -37.49 -21.24 9.64
N ASN A 349 -36.31 -21.42 10.25
CA ASN A 349 -36.16 -21.98 11.59
C ASN A 349 -36.33 -20.88 12.66
N ASP A 350 -36.48 -21.25 13.93
CA ASP A 350 -36.52 -20.29 15.05
C ASP A 350 -35.12 -19.80 15.47
N ALA A 351 -34.10 -20.59 15.18
CA ALA A 351 -32.69 -20.27 15.40
C ALA A 351 -31.83 -21.03 14.39
N GLU A 352 -30.66 -20.46 14.06
CA GLU A 352 -29.69 -21.07 13.16
C GLU A 352 -28.32 -21.17 13.81
N LYS A 353 -27.61 -22.25 13.51
CA LYS A 353 -26.19 -22.39 13.87
C LYS A 353 -25.35 -21.84 12.72
N VAL A 354 -24.63 -20.75 12.95
CA VAL A 354 -23.88 -20.03 11.91
C VAL A 354 -22.39 -20.00 12.20
N ARG A 355 -21.58 -19.87 11.16
CA ARG A 355 -20.17 -19.50 11.27
C ARG A 355 -20.04 -18.00 11.52
N VAL A 356 -19.10 -17.64 12.39
CA VAL A 356 -18.76 -16.26 12.74
C VAL A 356 -17.28 -16.04 12.47
N ILE A 357 -16.95 -14.95 11.76
CA ILE A 357 -15.58 -14.48 11.62
C ILE A 357 -15.17 -13.87 12.97
N ASP A 358 -14.09 -14.34 13.58
CA ASP A 358 -13.57 -13.75 14.82
C ASP A 358 -12.34 -12.87 14.51
N VAL A 359 -12.46 -11.58 14.83
CA VAL A 359 -11.37 -10.61 14.70
C VAL A 359 -10.37 -10.80 15.83
N ILE A 360 -9.08 -10.82 15.48
CA ILE A 360 -7.98 -10.75 16.44
C ILE A 360 -7.40 -9.33 16.38
N GLU A 361 -7.54 -8.57 17.46
CA GLU A 361 -7.10 -7.16 17.46
C GLU A 361 -5.59 -7.04 17.19
N GLY A 362 -5.24 -6.11 16.31
CA GLY A 362 -3.86 -5.85 15.90
C GLY A 362 -3.24 -6.91 14.98
N GLN A 363 -4.03 -7.84 14.42
CA GLN A 363 -3.54 -8.87 13.49
C GLN A 363 -4.34 -8.90 12.19
N LEU A 364 -3.70 -9.32 11.10
CA LEU A 364 -4.36 -9.59 9.82
C LEU A 364 -5.12 -10.93 9.82
N LEU A 365 -4.73 -11.83 10.73
CA LEU A 365 -5.31 -13.16 10.91
C LEU A 365 -6.71 -13.07 11.53
N THR A 366 -7.57 -14.02 11.16
CA THR A 366 -8.90 -14.22 11.76
C THR A 366 -9.03 -15.63 12.28
N GLU A 367 -9.91 -15.83 13.26
CA GLU A 367 -10.37 -17.16 13.69
C GLU A 367 -11.80 -17.42 13.18
N GLU A 368 -12.27 -18.65 13.41
CA GLU A 368 -13.64 -19.07 13.15
C GLU A 368 -14.28 -19.60 14.44
N SER A 369 -15.50 -19.14 14.74
CA SER A 369 -16.38 -19.77 15.74
C SER A 369 -17.75 -20.09 15.17
N GLU A 370 -18.54 -20.83 15.95
CA GLU A 370 -19.90 -21.21 15.63
C GLU A 370 -20.84 -20.68 16.71
N GLU A 371 -21.93 -20.03 16.29
CA GLU A 371 -22.89 -19.43 17.21
C GLU A 371 -24.33 -19.80 16.84
N VAL A 372 -25.17 -19.96 17.85
CA VAL A 372 -26.62 -20.14 17.65
C VAL A 372 -27.29 -18.77 17.74
N LEU A 373 -27.77 -18.28 16.60
CA LEU A 373 -28.41 -16.98 16.47
C LEU A 373 -29.94 -17.13 16.32
N PRO A 374 -30.72 -16.26 16.98
CA PRO A 374 -32.17 -16.30 16.87
C PRO A 374 -32.62 -15.83 15.48
N VAL A 375 -33.75 -16.34 15.04
CA VAL A 375 -34.42 -15.90 13.81
C VAL A 375 -35.67 -15.12 14.20
N GLU A 376 -35.77 -13.88 13.70
CA GLU A 376 -36.93 -13.03 13.89
C GLU A 376 -37.41 -12.51 12.53
N ASN A 377 -38.72 -12.55 12.29
CA ASN A 377 -39.32 -12.15 11.01
C ASN A 377 -38.65 -12.80 9.79
N HIS A 378 -38.36 -14.10 9.87
CA HIS A 378 -37.67 -14.90 8.86
C HIS A 378 -36.22 -14.49 8.56
N ASN A 379 -35.57 -13.70 9.43
CA ASN A 379 -34.17 -13.31 9.25
C ASN A 379 -33.34 -13.61 10.51
N ILE A 380 -32.14 -14.14 10.32
CA ILE A 380 -31.18 -14.39 11.39
C ILE A 380 -30.71 -13.05 11.97
N GLN A 381 -30.86 -12.89 13.29
CA GLN A 381 -30.54 -11.64 13.98
C GLN A 381 -29.13 -11.67 14.61
N PRO A 382 -28.39 -10.54 14.55
CA PRO A 382 -27.13 -10.39 15.26
C PRO A 382 -27.36 -10.36 16.79
N LYS A 383 -26.39 -10.82 17.57
CA LYS A 383 -26.36 -10.64 19.02
C LYS A 383 -25.41 -9.49 19.39
N VAL A 384 -25.86 -8.27 19.16
CA VAL A 384 -25.06 -7.04 19.38
C VAL A 384 -24.49 -6.93 20.80
N GLY A 385 -25.26 -7.40 21.80
CA GLY A 385 -24.80 -7.45 23.20
C GLY A 385 -23.59 -8.36 23.42
N GLU A 386 -23.48 -9.43 22.65
CA GLU A 386 -22.37 -10.40 22.64
C GLU A 386 -21.33 -10.10 21.55
N ASP A 387 -21.41 -8.90 20.96
CA ASP A 387 -20.53 -8.44 19.87
C ASP A 387 -20.58 -9.33 18.63
N ILE A 388 -21.72 -9.95 18.33
CA ILE A 388 -21.93 -10.63 17.05
C ILE A 388 -22.72 -9.67 16.15
N LEU A 389 -22.06 -9.17 15.12
CA LEU A 389 -22.56 -8.17 14.18
C LEU A 389 -22.76 -8.76 12.79
N LYS A 390 -23.49 -8.04 11.95
CA LYS A 390 -23.61 -8.36 10.53
C LYS A 390 -22.41 -7.82 9.78
N ILE A 391 -21.88 -8.61 8.84
CA ILE A 391 -20.86 -8.18 7.88
C ILE A 391 -21.34 -8.53 6.47
N ALA A 392 -21.01 -7.69 5.49
CA ALA A 392 -21.30 -7.99 4.10
C ALA A 392 -20.24 -7.46 3.15
N VAL A 393 -20.06 -8.16 2.02
CA VAL A 393 -19.32 -7.69 0.86
C VAL A 393 -20.31 -7.47 -0.28
N VAL A 394 -20.32 -6.25 -0.81
CA VAL A 394 -21.16 -5.78 -1.92
C VAL A 394 -20.28 -5.57 -3.14
N GLU A 395 -20.51 -6.39 -4.16
CA GLU A 395 -19.82 -6.28 -5.43
C GLU A 395 -20.16 -4.95 -6.12
N ARG A 396 -19.13 -4.30 -6.68
CA ARG A 396 -19.25 -2.96 -7.27
C ARG A 396 -19.02 -2.88 -8.78
N TYR A 397 -18.75 -4.00 -9.46
CA TYR A 397 -18.38 -4.07 -10.88
C TYR A 397 -19.54 -4.48 -11.80
N GLY A 398 -20.78 -4.48 -11.31
CA GLY A 398 -22.00 -4.55 -12.13
C GLY A 398 -22.81 -5.84 -11.98
N HIS A 399 -22.27 -6.86 -11.32
CA HIS A 399 -22.99 -8.10 -11.05
C HIS A 399 -24.01 -7.95 -9.92
N ASN A 400 -23.87 -6.92 -9.08
CA ASN A 400 -24.73 -6.64 -7.93
C ASN A 400 -24.81 -7.79 -6.91
N ARG A 401 -23.76 -8.62 -6.82
CA ARG A 401 -23.65 -9.67 -5.80
C ARG A 401 -23.50 -9.07 -4.41
N ILE A 402 -24.10 -9.72 -3.43
CA ILE A 402 -23.95 -9.40 -2.01
C ILE A 402 -23.79 -10.71 -1.26
N THR A 403 -22.75 -10.80 -0.45
CA THR A 403 -22.59 -11.88 0.52
C THR A 403 -22.76 -11.31 1.92
N ASN A 404 -23.65 -11.92 2.70
CA ASN A 404 -23.93 -11.56 4.09
C ASN A 404 -23.39 -12.65 5.03
N ALA A 405 -22.80 -12.26 6.14
CA ALA A 405 -22.32 -13.15 7.20
C ALA A 405 -22.35 -12.47 8.57
N PHE A 406 -21.75 -13.13 9.58
CA PHE A 406 -21.62 -12.61 10.92
C PHE A 406 -20.16 -12.50 11.35
N ILE A 407 -19.86 -11.48 12.17
CA ILE A 407 -18.51 -11.18 12.65
C ILE A 407 -18.53 -10.79 14.13
N ARG A 408 -17.45 -11.14 14.84
CA ARG A 408 -17.19 -10.73 16.22
C ARG A 408 -15.88 -9.98 16.35
N GLY A 409 -15.85 -9.00 17.26
CA GLY A 409 -14.65 -8.24 17.65
C GLY A 409 -14.67 -6.77 17.23
N PHE A 410 -15.67 -6.34 16.45
CA PHE A 410 -15.80 -4.94 16.02
C PHE A 410 -16.35 -4.02 17.11
N GLY A 411 -17.13 -4.53 18.07
CA GLY A 411 -17.60 -3.83 19.26
C GLY A 411 -18.78 -2.88 19.05
N LEU A 412 -19.25 -2.65 17.82
CA LEU A 412 -20.31 -1.68 17.54
C LEU A 412 -21.60 -2.05 18.26
N LYS A 413 -22.19 -1.10 18.99
CA LYS A 413 -23.47 -1.25 19.70
C LYS A 413 -24.66 -0.71 18.93
N ASN A 414 -24.40 0.17 17.97
CA ASN A 414 -25.36 0.74 17.04
C ASN A 414 -24.62 1.14 15.75
N GLY A 415 -25.37 1.48 14.71
CA GLY A 415 -24.80 2.01 13.48
C GLY A 415 -24.04 0.99 12.62
N ALA A 416 -23.29 1.52 11.65
CA ALA A 416 -22.48 0.74 10.72
C ALA A 416 -21.27 1.54 10.23
N ILE A 417 -20.22 0.82 9.84
CA ILE A 417 -19.09 1.38 9.08
C ILE A 417 -18.92 0.62 7.77
N ALA A 418 -18.51 1.32 6.72
CA ALA A 418 -18.24 0.72 5.41
C ALA A 418 -16.99 1.30 4.75
N SER A 419 -16.38 0.52 3.87
CA SER A 419 -15.19 0.87 3.10
C SER A 419 -15.27 0.36 1.68
N SER A 420 -14.85 1.14 0.69
CA SER A 420 -14.51 0.64 -0.65
C SER A 420 -13.03 0.33 -0.84
N VAL A 421 -12.21 0.52 0.20
CA VAL A 421 -10.85 0.00 0.29
C VAL A 421 -10.95 -1.33 1.03
N ALA A 422 -10.89 -2.42 0.27
CA ALA A 422 -11.00 -3.80 0.75
C ALA A 422 -10.02 -4.66 -0.05
N HIS A 423 -8.86 -4.97 0.53
CA HIS A 423 -7.77 -5.64 -0.18
C HIS A 423 -8.21 -7.02 -0.73
N ASP A 424 -7.97 -7.38 -2.00
CA ASP A 424 -7.38 -6.57 -3.10
C ASP A 424 -8.40 -6.27 -4.20
N SER A 425 -9.51 -6.99 -4.25
CA SER A 425 -10.55 -6.75 -5.27
C SER A 425 -11.36 -5.48 -5.02
N HIS A 426 -11.24 -4.87 -3.84
CA HIS A 426 -11.81 -3.57 -3.49
C HIS A 426 -13.32 -3.45 -3.74
N ASN A 427 -14.06 -4.52 -3.46
CA ASN A 427 -15.50 -4.42 -3.32
C ASN A 427 -15.88 -3.60 -2.07
N ILE A 428 -17.15 -3.22 -1.93
CA ILE A 428 -17.57 -2.50 -0.72
C ILE A 428 -17.75 -3.51 0.40
N ILE A 429 -17.06 -3.32 1.52
CA ILE A 429 -17.27 -4.11 2.73
C ILE A 429 -17.93 -3.25 3.81
N VAL A 430 -18.86 -3.84 4.54
CA VAL A 430 -19.65 -3.14 5.57
C VAL A 430 -19.89 -4.03 6.78
N VAL A 431 -19.77 -3.47 7.98
CA VAL A 431 -20.12 -4.11 9.25
C VAL A 431 -21.07 -3.20 10.02
N GLY A 432 -22.09 -3.78 10.66
CA GLY A 432 -23.06 -3.00 11.42
C GLY A 432 -23.95 -3.83 12.32
N SER A 433 -24.68 -3.13 13.20
CA SER A 433 -25.62 -3.74 14.13
C SER A 433 -26.95 -4.13 13.47
N ASN A 434 -27.29 -3.52 12.32
CA ASN A 434 -28.54 -3.76 11.61
C ASN A 434 -28.42 -3.42 10.11
N GLY A 435 -29.27 -4.02 9.28
CA GLY A 435 -29.21 -3.82 7.83
C GLY A 435 -29.51 -2.40 7.34
N LYS A 436 -30.33 -1.63 8.07
CA LYS A 436 -30.71 -0.26 7.66
C LYS A 436 -29.49 0.67 7.67
N ASP A 437 -28.69 0.63 8.73
CA ASP A 437 -27.50 1.47 8.83
C ASP A 437 -26.40 0.99 7.89
N MET A 438 -26.26 -0.33 7.69
CA MET A 438 -25.35 -0.89 6.67
C MET A 438 -25.71 -0.39 5.26
N ALA A 439 -27.00 -0.38 4.91
CA ALA A 439 -27.47 0.15 3.63
C ALA A 439 -27.17 1.65 3.48
N HIS A 440 -27.35 2.43 4.55
CA HIS A 440 -27.03 3.84 4.55
C HIS A 440 -25.52 4.06 4.33
N ALA A 441 -24.67 3.31 5.03
CA ALA A 441 -23.21 3.40 4.93
C ALA A 441 -22.73 3.10 3.50
N VAL A 442 -23.25 2.02 2.89
CA VAL A 442 -22.93 1.62 1.51
C VAL A 442 -23.42 2.66 0.49
N ASN A 443 -24.63 3.19 0.67
CA ASN A 443 -25.17 4.21 -0.22
C ASN A 443 -24.39 5.53 -0.16
N LEU A 444 -23.90 5.91 1.03
CA LEU A 444 -23.04 7.09 1.16
C LEU A 444 -21.71 6.91 0.42
N ILE A 445 -21.14 5.70 0.42
CA ILE A 445 -19.96 5.38 -0.41
C ILE A 445 -20.30 5.53 -1.90
N LEU A 446 -21.45 5.04 -2.35
CA LEU A 446 -21.89 5.18 -3.74
C LEU A 446 -22.05 6.66 -4.14
N GLU A 447 -22.69 7.47 -3.30
CA GLU A 447 -22.84 8.93 -3.51
C GLU A 447 -21.49 9.65 -3.59
N ASN A 448 -20.54 9.22 -2.75
CA ASN A 448 -19.18 9.70 -2.72
C ASN A 448 -18.31 9.21 -3.90
N LYS A 449 -18.81 8.25 -4.70
CA LYS A 449 -18.04 7.55 -5.76
C LYS A 449 -16.86 6.78 -5.18
N GLY A 450 -17.05 6.24 -3.98
CA GLY A 450 -16.06 5.52 -3.20
C GLY A 450 -15.57 6.29 -1.98
N GLY A 451 -15.01 5.56 -1.03
CA GLY A 451 -14.57 6.10 0.24
C GLY A 451 -14.85 5.21 1.44
N LEU A 452 -14.81 5.88 2.59
CA LEU A 452 -15.12 5.31 3.89
C LEU A 452 -16.35 6.02 4.44
N SER A 453 -17.20 5.30 5.17
CA SER A 453 -18.35 5.87 5.87
C SER A 453 -18.54 5.27 7.25
N ALA A 454 -19.03 6.10 8.18
CA ALA A 454 -19.55 5.66 9.47
C ALA A 454 -20.91 6.33 9.70
N ILE A 455 -21.91 5.52 10.00
CA ILE A 455 -23.29 5.95 10.22
C ILE A 455 -23.66 5.59 11.65
N ASP A 456 -23.99 6.60 12.45
CA ASP A 456 -24.71 6.42 13.70
C ASP A 456 -26.17 6.86 13.54
N GLU A 457 -27.00 6.73 14.58
CA GLU A 457 -28.44 7.06 14.51
C GLU A 457 -28.73 8.53 14.14
N THR A 458 -27.76 9.43 14.35
CA THR A 458 -27.93 10.89 14.31
C THR A 458 -26.99 11.61 13.35
N SER A 459 -25.88 10.97 12.96
CA SER A 459 -24.76 11.60 12.25
C SER A 459 -24.18 10.67 11.19
N CYS A 460 -23.59 11.29 10.17
CA CYS A 460 -22.92 10.59 9.08
C CYS A 460 -21.53 11.17 8.89
N TYR A 461 -20.52 10.33 8.96
CA TYR A 461 -19.13 10.68 8.72
C TYR A 461 -18.68 10.01 7.43
N SER A 462 -17.89 10.70 6.61
CA SER A 462 -17.30 10.11 5.42
C SER A 462 -15.97 10.71 5.01
N LEU A 463 -15.16 9.89 4.36
CA LEU A 463 -13.98 10.29 3.61
C LEU A 463 -14.24 9.90 2.16
N LYS A 464 -14.30 10.89 1.27
CA LYS A 464 -14.58 10.68 -0.15
C LYS A 464 -13.29 10.26 -0.87
N LEU A 465 -13.34 9.13 -1.57
CA LEU A 465 -12.22 8.60 -2.37
C LEU A 465 -12.67 8.43 -3.83
N PRO A 466 -12.87 9.53 -4.59
CA PRO A 466 -13.51 9.48 -5.90
C PRO A 466 -12.64 8.83 -6.99
N ILE A 467 -11.34 8.66 -6.75
CA ILE A 467 -10.42 8.03 -7.70
C ILE A 467 -10.42 6.53 -7.43
N ALA A 468 -11.11 5.78 -8.30
CA ALA A 468 -11.26 4.32 -8.21
C ALA A 468 -11.87 3.79 -6.90
N GLY A 469 -12.37 4.65 -6.01
CA GLY A 469 -12.75 4.27 -4.66
C GLY A 469 -11.59 4.12 -3.66
N LEU A 470 -10.39 4.57 -4.03
CA LEU A 470 -9.15 4.35 -3.29
C LEU A 470 -8.46 5.64 -2.85
N MET A 471 -8.49 6.69 -3.67
CA MET A 471 -7.75 7.94 -3.38
C MET A 471 -8.63 9.19 -3.46
N SER A 472 -8.25 10.19 -2.66
CA SER A 472 -8.80 11.55 -2.65
C SER A 472 -7.91 12.55 -3.38
N VAL A 473 -8.54 13.57 -3.93
CA VAL A 473 -7.89 14.77 -4.52
C VAL A 473 -7.65 15.89 -3.48
N GLU A 474 -8.15 15.69 -2.26
CA GLU A 474 -8.00 16.59 -1.12
C GLU A 474 -6.57 16.57 -0.57
N SER A 475 -6.23 17.52 0.31
CA SER A 475 -4.89 17.53 0.92
C SER A 475 -4.72 16.39 1.92
N ALA A 476 -3.48 16.01 2.22
CA ALA A 476 -3.19 14.96 3.20
C ALA A 476 -3.72 15.31 4.60
N GLU A 477 -3.69 16.59 4.98
CA GLU A 477 -4.26 17.08 6.24
C GLU A 477 -5.78 16.91 6.29
N GLU A 478 -6.48 17.24 5.20
CA GLU A 478 -7.94 17.07 5.11
C GLU A 478 -8.32 15.59 5.18
N VAL A 479 -7.60 14.73 4.45
CA VAL A 479 -7.82 13.28 4.45
C VAL A 479 -7.52 12.68 5.82
N SER A 480 -6.40 13.03 6.44
CA SER A 480 -6.02 12.60 7.80
C SER A 480 -7.06 13.01 8.83
N LEU A 481 -7.54 14.25 8.79
CA LEU A 481 -8.58 14.74 9.70
C LEU A 481 -9.90 13.96 9.55
N LYS A 482 -10.34 13.70 8.31
CA LYS A 482 -11.57 12.94 8.04
C LYS A 482 -11.44 11.48 8.47
N LEU A 483 -10.30 10.85 8.21
CA LEU A 483 -10.02 9.48 8.67
C LEU A 483 -10.04 9.40 10.20
N LYS A 484 -9.45 10.38 10.90
CA LYS A 484 -9.51 10.50 12.35
C LYS A 484 -10.95 10.62 12.86
N ASN A 485 -11.78 11.44 12.22
CA ASN A 485 -13.19 11.59 12.59
C ASN A 485 -13.97 10.28 12.40
N LEU A 486 -13.68 9.52 11.33
CA LEU A 486 -14.26 8.19 11.11
C LEU A 486 -13.86 7.19 12.21
N HIS A 487 -12.58 7.18 12.61
CA HIS A 487 -12.12 6.34 13.73
C HIS A 487 -12.80 6.73 15.04
N GLN A 488 -12.98 8.03 15.30
CA GLN A 488 -13.69 8.52 16.48
C GLN A 488 -15.17 8.14 16.46
N ALA A 489 -15.83 8.20 15.31
CA ALA A 489 -17.22 7.76 15.15
C ALA A 489 -17.38 6.26 15.44
N ALA A 490 -16.50 5.41 14.89
CA ALA A 490 -16.50 3.98 15.19
C ALA A 490 -16.30 3.69 16.69
N LYS A 491 -15.41 4.43 17.36
CA LYS A 491 -15.22 4.33 18.83
C LYS A 491 -16.45 4.79 19.61
N ALA A 492 -17.09 5.89 19.18
CA ALA A 492 -18.32 6.38 19.80
C ALA A 492 -19.49 5.39 19.66
N MET A 493 -19.53 4.63 18.57
CA MET A 493 -20.48 3.52 18.39
C MET A 493 -20.14 2.27 19.21
N GLY A 494 -18.98 2.22 19.89
CA GLY A 494 -18.59 1.15 20.81
C GLY A 494 -17.39 0.30 20.38
N SER A 495 -16.76 0.60 19.23
CA SER A 495 -15.60 -0.16 18.78
C SER A 495 -14.40 0.03 19.70
N ASN A 496 -13.74 -1.08 20.05
CA ASN A 496 -12.49 -1.08 20.80
C ASN A 496 -11.26 -1.20 19.90
N LEU A 497 -11.46 -1.34 18.58
CA LEU A 497 -10.37 -1.49 17.62
C LEU A 497 -9.58 -0.17 17.52
N GLU A 498 -8.26 -0.28 17.42
CA GLU A 498 -7.39 0.86 17.18
C GLU A 498 -7.64 1.46 15.79
N SER A 499 -7.75 0.59 14.78
CA SER A 499 -7.92 0.93 13.36
C SER A 499 -9.08 0.17 12.69
N PRO A 500 -10.34 0.49 13.00
CA PRO A 500 -11.51 -0.30 12.59
C PRO A 500 -11.66 -0.45 11.07
N PHE A 501 -11.33 0.57 10.27
CA PHE A 501 -11.44 0.50 8.80
C PHE A 501 -10.34 -0.36 8.17
N MET A 502 -9.14 -0.35 8.75
CA MET A 502 -8.05 -1.22 8.33
C MET A 502 -8.40 -2.69 8.63
N THR A 503 -8.84 -2.98 9.86
CA THR A 503 -9.34 -4.31 10.23
C THR A 503 -10.45 -4.76 9.28
N LEU A 504 -11.39 -3.87 8.94
CA LEU A 504 -12.46 -4.17 8.00
C LEU A 504 -11.93 -4.50 6.60
N SER A 505 -10.98 -3.72 6.07
CA SER A 505 -10.38 -3.98 4.75
C SER A 505 -9.84 -5.41 4.63
N PHE A 506 -9.15 -5.90 5.66
CA PHE A 506 -8.55 -7.24 5.67
C PHE A 506 -9.54 -8.40 5.88
N MET A 507 -10.82 -8.14 6.18
CA MET A 507 -11.83 -9.20 6.23
C MET A 507 -12.17 -9.71 4.82
N ALA A 508 -11.86 -8.94 3.78
CA ALA A 508 -12.02 -9.31 2.38
C ALA A 508 -10.78 -9.97 1.74
N LEU A 509 -9.64 -9.98 2.43
CA LEU A 509 -8.39 -10.49 1.87
C LEU A 509 -8.30 -12.02 1.99
N LEU A 510 -8.77 -12.72 0.96
CA LEU A 510 -8.98 -14.18 0.97
C LEU A 510 -7.70 -15.03 1.10
N VAL A 511 -6.54 -14.46 0.79
CA VAL A 511 -5.25 -15.16 0.84
C VAL A 511 -4.68 -15.27 2.26
N ILE A 512 -5.36 -14.71 3.26
CA ILE A 512 -4.97 -14.77 4.67
C ILE A 512 -5.93 -15.66 5.47
N PRO A 513 -5.42 -16.61 6.28
CA PRO A 513 -6.28 -17.46 7.12
C PRO A 513 -6.89 -16.71 8.33
N LYS A 514 -7.93 -17.23 8.99
CA LYS A 514 -8.65 -18.49 8.69
C LYS A 514 -9.95 -18.29 7.93
N LEU A 515 -10.89 -17.50 8.45
CA LEU A 515 -12.20 -17.26 7.81
C LEU A 515 -12.32 -15.81 7.34
N LYS A 516 -12.66 -15.63 6.06
CA LYS A 516 -12.79 -14.34 5.37
C LYS A 516 -14.11 -14.30 4.60
N ILE A 517 -14.43 -13.16 3.99
CA ILE A 517 -15.64 -12.97 3.20
C ILE A 517 -15.31 -12.29 1.86
N SER A 518 -15.87 -12.78 0.76
CA SER A 518 -15.84 -12.09 -0.53
C SER A 518 -17.25 -11.81 -1.04
N ASP A 519 -17.36 -11.20 -2.21
CA ASP A 519 -18.65 -11.06 -2.88
C ASP A 519 -19.28 -12.40 -3.30
N GLN A 520 -18.51 -13.49 -3.30
CA GLN A 520 -18.94 -14.83 -3.71
C GLN A 520 -19.27 -15.77 -2.55
N GLY A 521 -18.90 -15.43 -1.32
CA GLY A 521 -19.20 -16.27 -0.15
C GLY A 521 -18.23 -16.09 1.02
N LEU A 522 -18.50 -16.80 2.12
CA LEU A 522 -17.52 -17.04 3.16
C LEU A 522 -16.42 -17.97 2.64
N PHE A 523 -15.18 -17.64 2.93
CA PHE A 523 -14.02 -18.33 2.40
C PHE A 523 -13.09 -18.75 3.53
N ASN A 524 -12.68 -20.01 3.50
CA ASN A 524 -11.69 -20.53 4.45
C ASN A 524 -10.30 -20.49 3.79
N GLY A 525 -9.44 -19.59 4.25
CA GLY A 525 -8.10 -19.38 3.72
C GLY A 525 -7.12 -20.54 3.97
N GLU A 526 -7.38 -21.42 4.95
CA GLU A 526 -6.53 -22.60 5.20
C GLU A 526 -6.79 -23.72 4.19
N SER A 527 -8.07 -24.00 3.90
CA SER A 527 -8.51 -25.03 2.95
C SER A 527 -8.73 -24.50 1.54
N PHE A 528 -8.65 -23.18 1.36
CA PHE A 528 -8.75 -22.45 0.11
C PHE A 528 -10.04 -22.76 -0.68
N GLN A 529 -11.17 -22.76 0.03
CA GLN A 529 -12.49 -23.07 -0.52
C GLN A 529 -13.59 -22.24 0.15
N PHE A 530 -14.72 -22.10 -0.53
CA PHE A 530 -15.93 -21.54 0.06
C PHE A 530 -16.52 -22.47 1.12
N VAL A 531 -17.11 -21.88 2.15
CA VAL A 531 -17.82 -22.60 3.21
C VAL A 531 -19.20 -22.02 3.42
N ASP A 532 -20.16 -22.86 3.78
CA ASP A 532 -21.52 -22.42 4.07
C ASP A 532 -21.58 -21.61 5.38
N LEU A 533 -22.41 -20.57 5.37
CA LEU A 533 -22.69 -19.73 6.53
C LEU A 533 -23.45 -20.50 7.62
N ILE A 534 -24.51 -21.22 7.24
CA ILE A 534 -25.36 -22.01 8.13
C ILE A 534 -24.81 -23.45 8.15
N LYS A 535 -24.65 -24.03 9.35
CA LYS A 535 -24.14 -25.39 9.57
C LYS A 535 -25.21 -26.44 9.76
#